data_AF-A0A3E2N5E1-F1
#
_entry.id   AF-A0A3E2N5E1-F1
#
_cell.length_a   1.000
_cell.length_b   1.000
_cell.length_c   1.000
_cell.angle_alpha   90.00
_cell.angle_beta   90.00
_cell.angle_gamma   90.00
#
_symmetry.space_group_name_H-M   'P 1'
#
loop_
_entity.id
_entity.type
_entity.pdbx_description
1 polymer ?
#
loop_
_entity_poly.entity_id
_entity_poly.type
_entity_poly.pdbx_seq_one_letter_code
_entity_poly.pdbx_strand_id
1 'polypeptide(L)'
;MDWLVRVFLYVLKSSLTGSILILMVIGVLKIFNKKISIRVKNWIWILVLIKILIPVCGDADTNIFSTLQENFGKTNQSDLNVDNNQRNTGENFGKVSASVDENKNYCLILFKSVTVIWFTGFSFLTLSLIVSQLKFNKKTKDSPCDIEIDNLINKCNIKTRIPVYLCDDIKSPCISGILRPRIYIPSYVLHMNDKNQLSYIFLHELIHYKRKDLIYNFFGILALFLHWFNPFVWIAVKKMNLCRECACDACVLELLNEEENVEYGMTLLNLSKLYRDTRHYSQLPVFFETKTQIHDRIWLIKGFKKGSYKINASAVLGCTVAAFVILTNNIPVHALNAENILMDDVTAGWVESDGNWYYYDNHGVKLKNTVVEGHELGADGAMAELQSNAVPAKKTTEAGNQTDRPDGWYINNQRWYYVKDHSYVTGWLNYNGKWFYFDKQGAMVTNTTLEIDGKQYVLSRNGEWLSR
;
A
#
# COMPACT_ATOMS: atom_id res chain seq x y z
N MET A 1 11.27 14.94 7.45
CA MET A 1 10.29 14.13 8.22
C MET A 1 9.28 13.47 7.31
N ASP A 2 8.95 14.07 6.17
CA ASP A 2 7.83 13.64 5.31
C ASP A 2 8.07 12.30 4.61
N TRP A 3 9.33 11.98 4.27
CA TRP A 3 9.75 10.62 3.88
C TRP A 3 9.34 9.56 4.91
N LEU A 4 9.58 9.82 6.20
CA LEU A 4 9.29 8.85 7.27
C LEU A 4 7.78 8.67 7.43
N VAL A 5 7.01 9.75 7.23
CA VAL A 5 5.55 9.70 7.21
C VAL A 5 5.06 8.88 6.02
N ARG A 6 5.65 9.02 4.81
CA ARG A 6 5.34 8.16 3.65
C ARG A 6 5.53 6.69 4.00
N VAL A 7 6.70 6.34 4.55
CA VAL A 7 7.00 4.95 4.96
C VAL A 7 5.97 4.45 5.97
N PHE A 8 5.65 5.24 6.99
CA PHE A 8 4.65 4.86 7.99
C PHE A 8 3.27 4.64 7.37
N LEU A 9 2.83 5.50 6.45
CA LEU A 9 1.54 5.34 5.75
C LEU A 9 1.51 4.06 4.90
N TYR A 10 2.61 3.71 4.22
CA TYR A 10 2.72 2.42 3.50
C TYR A 10 2.65 1.23 4.45
N VAL A 11 3.34 1.30 5.58
CA VAL A 11 3.28 0.27 6.63
C VAL A 11 1.85 0.16 7.17
N LEU A 12 1.16 1.27 7.41
CA LEU A 12 -0.22 1.29 7.89
C LEU A 12 -1.18 0.68 6.84
N LYS A 13 -1.05 1.04 5.56
CA LYS A 13 -1.82 0.44 4.44
C LYS A 13 -1.56 -1.08 4.34
N SER A 14 -0.31 -1.50 4.42
CA SER A 14 0.07 -2.92 4.45
C SER A 14 -0.51 -3.64 5.68
N SER A 15 -0.51 -2.99 6.84
CA SER A 15 -1.06 -3.54 8.09
C SER A 15 -2.56 -3.78 8.01
N LEU A 16 -3.32 -2.84 7.46
CA LEU A 16 -4.76 -2.96 7.28
C LEU A 16 -5.14 -4.07 6.29
N THR A 17 -4.53 -4.05 5.10
CA THR A 17 -4.77 -5.08 4.06
C THR A 17 -4.30 -6.47 4.53
N GLY A 18 -3.17 -6.52 5.24
CA GLY A 18 -2.61 -7.71 5.88
C GLY A 18 -3.54 -8.30 6.94
N SER A 19 -4.25 -7.47 7.70
CA SER A 19 -5.21 -7.95 8.72
C SER A 19 -6.38 -8.71 8.09
N ILE A 20 -6.94 -8.18 7.00
CA ILE A 20 -8.02 -8.84 6.23
C ILE A 20 -7.52 -10.18 5.69
N LEU A 21 -6.32 -10.18 5.10
CA LEU A 21 -5.66 -11.39 4.59
C LEU A 21 -5.46 -12.45 5.68
N ILE A 22 -4.95 -12.05 6.86
CA ILE A 22 -4.73 -12.96 7.99
C ILE A 22 -6.06 -13.61 8.40
N LEU A 23 -7.14 -12.82 8.51
CA LEU A 23 -8.46 -13.34 8.86
C LEU A 23 -8.99 -14.32 7.81
N MET A 24 -8.85 -14.01 6.52
CA MET A 24 -9.23 -14.90 5.43
C MET A 24 -8.46 -16.23 5.50
N VAL A 25 -7.14 -16.17 5.72
CA VAL A 25 -6.30 -17.36 5.85
C VAL A 25 -6.69 -18.19 7.08
N ILE A 26 -6.99 -17.57 8.23
CA ILE A 26 -7.52 -18.28 9.39
C ILE A 26 -8.82 -19.01 9.04
N GLY A 27 -9.74 -18.35 8.32
CA GLY A 27 -11.00 -18.93 7.85
C GLY A 27 -10.78 -20.15 6.95
N VAL A 28 -9.95 -20.00 5.90
CA VAL A 28 -9.60 -21.09 4.97
C VAL A 28 -8.96 -22.26 5.71
N LEU A 29 -7.97 -22.00 6.58
CA LEU A 29 -7.31 -23.06 7.34
C LEU A 29 -8.25 -23.76 8.33
N LYS A 30 -9.26 -23.06 8.86
CA LYS A 30 -10.29 -23.65 9.73
C LYS A 30 -11.23 -24.57 8.94
N ILE A 31 -11.67 -24.17 7.74
CA ILE A 31 -12.58 -24.94 6.88
C ILE A 31 -11.87 -26.17 6.28
N PHE A 32 -10.66 -25.98 5.75
CA PHE A 32 -9.92 -27.02 5.04
C PHE A 32 -8.88 -27.74 5.92
N ASN A 33 -9.02 -27.65 7.25
CA ASN A 33 -8.02 -28.12 8.21
C ASN A 33 -7.58 -29.58 7.99
N LYS A 34 -8.53 -30.46 7.62
CA LYS A 34 -8.28 -31.89 7.39
C LYS A 34 -7.66 -32.22 6.03
N LYS A 35 -7.80 -31.33 5.03
CA LYS A 35 -7.31 -31.57 3.65
C LYS A 35 -5.91 -31.00 3.42
N ILE A 36 -5.49 -30.04 4.23
CA ILE A 36 -4.21 -29.34 4.08
C ILE A 36 -3.16 -29.96 5.00
N SER A 37 -2.03 -30.40 4.44
CA SER A 37 -0.91 -30.94 5.22
C SER A 37 -0.25 -29.85 6.07
N ILE A 38 0.38 -30.25 7.18
CA ILE A 38 1.01 -29.30 8.10
C ILE A 38 2.13 -28.49 7.43
N ARG A 39 2.86 -29.11 6.49
CA ARG A 39 3.89 -28.45 5.68
C ARG A 39 3.31 -27.29 4.88
N VAL A 40 2.15 -27.49 4.25
CA VAL A 40 1.46 -26.44 3.50
C VAL A 40 0.96 -25.34 4.42
N LYS A 41 0.37 -25.68 5.56
CA LYS A 41 -0.08 -24.67 6.55
C LYS A 41 1.07 -23.75 6.97
N ASN A 42 2.25 -24.34 7.20
CA ASN A 42 3.46 -23.56 7.51
C ASN A 42 3.84 -22.61 6.36
N TRP A 43 3.85 -23.09 5.11
CA TRP A 43 4.13 -22.24 3.94
C TRP A 43 3.12 -21.10 3.76
N ILE A 44 1.83 -21.37 3.95
CA ILE A 44 0.79 -20.33 3.86
C ILE A 44 1.07 -19.19 4.85
N TRP A 45 1.38 -19.52 6.11
CA TRP A 45 1.71 -18.50 7.10
C TRP A 45 2.98 -17.70 6.77
N ILE A 46 4.02 -18.37 6.25
CA ILE A 46 5.24 -17.71 5.78
C ILE A 46 4.92 -16.74 4.63
N LEU A 47 4.11 -17.15 3.65
CA LEU A 47 3.72 -16.31 2.51
C LEU A 47 2.93 -15.07 2.95
N VAL A 48 2.01 -15.24 3.91
CA VAL A 48 1.26 -14.10 4.49
C VAL A 48 2.20 -13.08 5.13
N LEU A 49 3.18 -13.54 5.91
CA LEU A 49 4.13 -12.64 6.57
C LEU A 49 5.06 -11.96 5.56
N ILE A 50 5.53 -12.67 4.54
CA ILE A 50 6.32 -12.08 3.45
C ILE A 50 5.50 -10.99 2.73
N LYS A 51 4.22 -11.24 2.44
CA LYS A 51 3.36 -10.23 1.80
C LYS A 51 3.22 -8.96 2.65
N ILE A 52 3.06 -9.11 3.97
CA ILE A 52 2.92 -7.97 4.90
C ILE A 52 4.24 -7.20 5.04
N LEU A 53 5.38 -7.87 4.83
CA LEU A 53 6.70 -7.27 4.85
C LEU A 53 7.08 -6.52 3.58
N ILE A 54 6.66 -7.05 2.43
CA ILE A 54 6.82 -6.36 1.14
C ILE A 54 5.95 -5.10 1.26
N PRO A 55 6.55 -3.90 1.33
CA PRO A 55 5.76 -2.68 1.21
C PRO A 55 4.96 -2.82 -0.08
N VAL A 56 3.71 -2.37 -0.12
CA VAL A 56 2.98 -2.21 -1.38
C VAL A 56 3.79 -1.23 -2.21
N CYS A 57 4.79 -1.75 -2.92
CA CYS A 57 5.84 -1.03 -3.57
C CYS A 57 5.37 -0.91 -5.00
N GLY A 58 4.93 0.30 -5.33
CA GLY A 58 4.27 0.60 -6.58
C GLY A 58 2.82 0.18 -6.56
N ASP A 59 1.94 1.17 -6.72
CA ASP A 59 0.85 1.01 -7.67
C ASP A 59 1.50 0.67 -9.03
N ALA A 60 1.93 -0.58 -9.19
CA ALA A 60 2.10 -1.12 -10.52
C ALA A 60 0.67 -1.23 -11.03
N ASP A 61 0.32 -0.35 -11.96
CA ASP A 61 -0.89 -0.34 -12.78
C ASP A 61 -1.04 -1.62 -13.61
N THR A 62 -0.67 -2.79 -13.09
CA THR A 62 -1.07 -4.07 -13.66
C THR A 62 -2.49 -4.39 -13.20
N ASN A 63 -3.41 -3.51 -13.59
CA ASN A 63 -4.83 -3.73 -13.53
C ASN A 63 -5.25 -4.76 -14.61
N ILE A 64 -4.90 -6.02 -14.39
CA ILE A 64 -5.54 -7.12 -15.13
C ILE A 64 -7.05 -7.12 -14.83
N PHE A 65 -7.43 -6.63 -13.64
CA PHE A 65 -8.83 -6.51 -13.24
C PHE A 65 -9.56 -5.27 -13.79
N SER A 66 -8.87 -4.14 -14.09
CA SER A 66 -9.55 -3.03 -14.79
C SER A 66 -9.86 -3.41 -16.23
N THR A 67 -8.96 -4.16 -16.88
CA THR A 67 -9.16 -4.67 -18.25
C THR A 67 -10.34 -5.66 -18.33
N LEU A 68 -10.62 -6.38 -17.24
CA LEU A 68 -11.80 -7.24 -17.12
C LEU A 68 -13.06 -6.47 -16.71
N GLN A 69 -12.95 -5.44 -15.87
CA GLN A 69 -14.06 -4.59 -15.47
C GLN A 69 -14.56 -3.69 -16.61
N GLU A 70 -13.66 -3.29 -17.52
CA GLU A 70 -14.00 -2.54 -18.74
C GLU A 70 -14.84 -3.38 -19.73
N ASN A 71 -14.70 -4.71 -19.69
CA ASN A 71 -15.47 -5.64 -20.52
C ASN A 71 -16.79 -6.12 -19.89
N PHE A 72 -16.95 -6.01 -18.56
CA PHE A 72 -18.16 -6.44 -17.84
C PHE A 72 -19.00 -5.29 -17.24
N GLY A 73 -18.57 -4.04 -17.44
CA GLY A 73 -19.21 -2.83 -16.90
C GLY A 73 -19.85 -1.92 -17.96
N LYS A 74 -20.41 -2.47 -19.06
CA LYS A 74 -21.38 -1.72 -19.89
C LYS A 74 -22.78 -2.13 -19.49
N THR A 75 -23.28 -1.56 -18.39
CA THR A 75 -24.70 -1.57 -18.10
C THR A 75 -25.12 -0.18 -17.65
N ASN A 76 -25.80 0.51 -18.56
CA ASN A 76 -26.59 1.74 -18.44
C ASN A 76 -26.76 2.27 -17.02
N GLN A 77 -26.11 3.39 -16.71
CA GLN A 77 -26.64 4.30 -15.70
C GLN A 77 -27.34 5.42 -16.44
N SER A 78 -28.64 5.20 -16.60
CA SER A 78 -29.64 6.14 -17.09
C SER A 78 -29.58 7.48 -16.36
N ASP A 79 -29.77 8.53 -17.15
CA ASP A 79 -29.97 9.90 -16.75
C ASP A 79 -30.89 10.05 -15.53
N LEU A 80 -30.38 10.69 -14.48
CA LEU A 80 -31.20 11.44 -13.55
C LEU A 80 -30.75 12.90 -13.62
N ASN A 81 -31.46 13.66 -14.44
CA ASN A 81 -31.49 15.11 -14.39
C ASN A 81 -31.90 15.54 -12.98
N VAL A 82 -30.93 16.05 -12.20
CA VAL A 82 -31.22 16.90 -11.05
C VAL A 82 -31.01 18.33 -11.52
N ASP A 83 -32.16 18.98 -11.75
CA ASP A 83 -32.31 20.38 -12.09
C ASP A 83 -31.78 21.23 -10.92
N ASN A 84 -30.60 21.85 -11.07
CA ASN A 84 -30.01 22.73 -10.07
C ASN A 84 -30.09 24.18 -10.52
N ASN A 85 -31.30 24.74 -10.43
CA ASN A 85 -31.49 26.17 -10.25
C ASN A 85 -31.26 26.53 -8.78
N GLN A 86 -30.01 26.80 -8.41
CA GLN A 86 -29.70 27.65 -7.25
C GLN A 86 -28.60 28.65 -7.60
N ARG A 87 -29.03 29.87 -7.92
CA ARG A 87 -28.26 31.08 -7.62
C ARG A 87 -28.14 31.17 -6.10
N ASN A 88 -26.93 31.15 -5.55
CA ASN A 88 -26.62 31.75 -4.25
C ASN A 88 -25.13 32.12 -4.14
N THR A 89 -24.91 33.44 -4.06
CA THR A 89 -23.99 34.16 -3.16
C THR A 89 -22.56 33.64 -2.97
N GLY A 90 -21.61 34.35 -3.60
CA GLY A 90 -20.16 34.19 -3.45
C GLY A 90 -19.55 34.73 -2.16
N GLU A 91 -20.09 34.39 -0.98
CA GLU A 91 -19.49 34.79 0.31
C GLU A 91 -19.00 33.63 1.20
N ASN A 92 -19.18 32.36 0.80
CA ASN A 92 -18.77 31.21 1.62
C ASN A 92 -17.47 30.51 1.20
N PHE A 93 -16.86 30.85 0.07
CA PHE A 93 -15.63 30.18 -0.40
C PHE A 93 -14.39 30.49 0.46
N GLY A 94 -14.32 31.68 1.09
CA GLY A 94 -13.20 32.08 1.95
C GLY A 94 -13.17 31.41 3.34
N LYS A 95 -14.34 31.02 3.89
CA LYS A 95 -14.42 30.32 5.18
C LYS A 95 -14.19 28.81 5.05
N VAL A 96 -14.60 28.22 3.92
CA VAL A 96 -14.38 26.80 3.65
C VAL A 96 -12.89 26.51 3.38
N SER A 97 -12.19 27.39 2.64
CA SER A 97 -10.74 27.25 2.43
C SER A 97 -9.93 27.37 3.72
N ALA A 98 -10.18 28.40 4.56
CA ALA A 98 -9.47 28.57 5.82
C ALA A 98 -9.68 27.42 6.84
N SER A 99 -10.90 26.85 6.92
CA SER A 99 -11.19 25.71 7.80
C SER A 99 -10.63 24.38 7.27
N VAL A 100 -10.48 24.22 5.96
CA VAL A 100 -9.83 23.06 5.34
C VAL A 100 -8.31 23.10 5.56
N ASP A 101 -7.68 24.28 5.45
CA ASP A 101 -6.25 24.45 5.68
C ASP A 101 -5.85 24.22 7.16
N GLU A 102 -6.66 24.71 8.11
CA GLU A 102 -6.47 24.40 9.53
C GLU A 102 -6.60 22.90 9.81
N ASN A 103 -7.64 22.24 9.29
CA ASN A 103 -7.84 20.79 9.46
C ASN A 103 -6.71 19.95 8.85
N LYS A 104 -6.18 20.36 7.68
CA LYS A 104 -5.03 19.71 7.03
C LYS A 104 -3.77 19.82 7.91
N ASN A 105 -3.53 20.98 8.52
CA ASN A 105 -2.41 21.19 9.42
C ASN A 105 -2.50 20.30 10.68
N TYR A 106 -3.68 20.16 11.29
CA TYR A 106 -3.87 19.24 12.42
C TYR A 106 -3.64 17.77 12.03
N CYS A 107 -4.16 17.33 10.87
CA CYS A 107 -3.91 15.99 10.36
C CYS A 107 -2.42 15.72 10.14
N LEU A 108 -1.69 16.68 9.56
CA LEU A 108 -0.26 16.55 9.28
C LEU A 108 0.58 16.48 10.57
N ILE A 109 0.26 17.30 11.57
CA ILE A 109 0.89 17.27 12.90
C ILE A 109 0.61 15.92 13.59
N LEU A 110 -0.63 15.42 13.50
CA LEU A 110 -1.01 14.12 14.05
C LEU A 110 -0.22 12.99 13.40
N PHE A 111 -0.15 12.93 12.06
CA PHE A 111 0.60 11.90 11.34
C PHE A 111 2.09 11.95 11.66
N LYS A 112 2.68 13.14 11.75
CA LYS A 112 4.08 13.31 12.18
C LYS A 112 4.29 12.75 13.59
N SER A 113 3.39 13.06 14.53
CA SER A 113 3.45 12.58 15.91
C SER A 113 3.34 11.06 16.00
N VAL A 114 2.36 10.46 15.32
CA VAL A 114 2.17 8.99 15.29
C VAL A 114 3.36 8.30 14.63
N THR A 115 3.93 8.89 13.57
CA THR A 115 5.13 8.36 12.90
C THR A 115 6.34 8.31 13.85
N VAL A 116 6.53 9.33 14.68
CA VAL A 116 7.60 9.34 15.70
C VAL A 116 7.38 8.25 16.74
N ILE A 117 6.14 8.07 17.21
CA ILE A 117 5.78 7.00 18.16
C ILE A 117 6.07 5.62 17.54
N TRP A 118 5.65 5.41 16.29
CA TRP A 118 5.89 4.17 15.56
C TRP A 118 7.39 3.88 15.43
N PHE A 119 8.18 4.86 14.99
CA PHE A 119 9.63 4.70 14.79
C PHE A 119 10.36 4.47 16.12
N THR A 120 9.92 5.12 17.20
CA THR A 120 10.46 4.90 18.55
C THR A 120 10.19 3.48 19.03
N GLY A 121 8.97 2.96 18.83
CA GLY A 121 8.62 1.56 19.14
C GLY A 121 9.46 0.56 18.33
N PHE A 122 9.59 0.78 17.02
CA PHE A 122 10.44 -0.03 16.14
C PHE A 122 11.91 -0.03 16.58
N SER A 123 12.46 1.15 16.89
CA SER A 123 13.84 1.32 17.34
C SER A 123 14.09 0.67 18.71
N PHE A 124 13.13 0.75 19.62
CA PHE A 124 13.21 0.11 20.93
C PHE A 124 13.20 -1.42 20.81
N LEU A 125 12.29 -1.99 20.01
CA LEU A 125 12.19 -3.45 19.82
C LEU A 125 13.44 -4.02 19.13
N THR A 126 13.96 -3.33 18.10
CA THR A 126 15.19 -3.73 17.41
C THR A 126 16.40 -3.66 18.32
N LEU A 127 16.57 -2.56 19.07
CA LEU A 127 17.65 -2.42 20.05
C LEU A 127 17.57 -3.49 21.14
N SER A 128 16.37 -3.76 21.66
CA SER A 128 16.14 -4.82 22.66
C SER A 128 16.58 -6.19 22.14
N LEU A 129 16.26 -6.52 20.89
CA LEU A 129 16.69 -7.77 20.25
C LEU A 129 18.22 -7.82 20.09
N ILE A 130 18.84 -6.73 19.62
CA ILE A 130 20.31 -6.65 19.45
C ILE A 130 21.00 -6.84 20.80
N VAL A 131 20.59 -6.11 21.83
CA VAL A 131 21.15 -6.22 23.18
C VAL A 131 20.97 -7.64 23.73
N SER A 132 19.80 -8.26 23.51
CA SER A 132 19.54 -9.64 23.93
C SER A 132 20.47 -10.63 23.22
N GLN A 133 20.66 -10.47 21.90
CA GLN A 133 21.57 -11.32 21.12
C GLN A 133 23.04 -11.12 21.51
N LEU A 134 23.47 -9.89 21.79
CA LEU A 134 24.83 -9.60 22.25
C LEU A 134 25.09 -10.21 23.63
N LYS A 135 24.14 -10.09 24.56
CA LYS A 135 24.22 -10.74 25.88
C LYS A 135 24.28 -12.26 25.75
N PHE A 136 23.45 -12.84 24.89
CA PHE A 136 23.43 -14.28 24.62
C PHE A 136 24.76 -14.77 24.02
N ASN A 137 25.28 -14.07 23.02
CA ASN A 137 26.56 -14.42 22.39
C ASN A 137 27.75 -14.30 23.35
N LYS A 138 27.72 -13.32 24.26
CA LYS A 138 28.80 -13.14 25.26
C LYS A 138 28.82 -14.31 26.25
N LYS A 139 27.66 -14.77 26.72
CA LYS A 139 27.55 -15.85 27.71
C LYS A 139 27.84 -17.24 27.13
N THR A 140 27.54 -17.45 25.84
CA THR A 140 27.63 -18.78 25.20
C THR A 140 28.97 -19.07 24.55
N LYS A 141 29.93 -18.15 24.62
CA LYS A 141 31.23 -18.27 23.94
C LYS A 141 32.13 -19.36 24.53
N ASP A 142 31.87 -19.80 25.76
CA ASP A 142 32.87 -20.47 26.60
C ASP A 142 32.56 -21.94 26.94
N SER A 143 31.52 -22.57 26.37
CA SER A 143 31.12 -23.95 26.73
C SER A 143 30.77 -24.85 25.52
N PRO A 144 31.72 -25.20 24.64
CA PRO A 144 31.49 -26.23 23.63
C PRO A 144 31.23 -27.59 24.30
N CYS A 145 30.32 -28.37 23.72
CA CYS A 145 29.99 -29.71 24.22
C CYS A 145 30.28 -30.74 23.12
N ASP A 146 31.24 -31.63 23.38
CA ASP A 146 31.61 -32.70 22.46
C ASP A 146 30.62 -33.86 22.56
N ILE A 147 29.46 -33.68 21.90
CA ILE A 147 28.46 -34.74 21.73
C ILE A 147 28.55 -35.24 20.30
N GLU A 148 28.66 -36.55 20.15
CA GLU A 148 28.71 -37.21 18.86
C GLU A 148 27.31 -37.22 18.21
N ILE A 149 27.06 -36.22 17.37
CA ILE A 149 25.81 -36.10 16.59
C ILE A 149 26.01 -36.44 15.10
N ASP A 150 27.21 -36.88 14.71
CA ASP A 150 27.57 -37.08 13.30
C ASP A 150 26.69 -38.15 12.62
N ASN A 151 26.31 -39.21 13.35
CA ASN A 151 25.34 -40.21 12.86
C ASN A 151 23.95 -39.61 12.58
N LEU A 152 23.49 -38.67 13.41
CA LEU A 152 22.19 -38.00 13.23
C LEU A 152 22.24 -36.98 12.09
N ILE A 153 23.34 -36.25 11.93
CA ILE A 153 23.60 -35.35 10.80
C ILE A 153 23.50 -36.12 9.48
N ASN A 154 24.13 -37.30 9.41
CA ASN A 154 24.05 -38.19 8.26
C ASN A 154 22.62 -38.72 8.03
N LYS A 155 21.91 -39.14 9.09
CA LYS A 155 20.49 -39.55 9.01
C LYS A 155 19.61 -38.43 8.44
N CYS A 156 19.92 -37.16 8.74
CA CYS A 156 19.21 -36.01 8.19
C CYS A 156 19.65 -35.60 6.77
N ASN A 157 20.72 -36.18 6.23
CA ASN A 157 21.38 -35.77 4.99
C ASN A 157 21.83 -34.29 5.02
N ILE A 158 22.45 -33.88 6.14
CA ILE A 158 23.02 -32.55 6.33
C ILE A 158 24.52 -32.63 6.02
N LYS A 159 25.03 -31.76 5.14
CA LYS A 159 26.43 -31.77 4.70
C LYS A 159 27.38 -31.03 5.64
N THR A 160 26.83 -30.20 6.52
CA THR A 160 27.59 -29.29 7.39
C THR A 160 27.56 -29.76 8.83
N ARG A 161 28.74 -29.84 9.46
CA ARG A 161 28.82 -30.11 10.90
C ARG A 161 28.31 -28.90 11.67
N ILE A 162 27.39 -29.13 12.61
CA ILE A 162 26.80 -28.08 13.44
C ILE A 162 27.35 -28.23 14.86
N PRO A 163 28.07 -27.25 15.39
CA PRO A 163 28.62 -27.34 16.74
C PRO A 163 27.51 -27.24 17.81
N VAL A 164 27.71 -27.96 18.91
CA VAL A 164 26.81 -28.00 20.08
C VAL A 164 27.45 -27.27 21.26
N TYR A 165 26.67 -26.45 21.96
CA TYR A 165 27.12 -25.64 23.10
C TYR A 165 26.20 -25.83 24.30
N LEU A 166 26.77 -25.85 25.51
CA LEU A 166 26.02 -25.85 26.76
C LEU A 166 25.62 -24.43 27.16
N CYS A 167 24.34 -24.26 27.51
CA CYS A 167 23.77 -22.99 27.92
C CYS A 167 22.60 -23.22 28.89
N ASP A 168 22.79 -22.98 30.18
CA ASP A 168 21.72 -23.09 31.19
C ASP A 168 20.74 -21.90 31.22
N ASP A 169 21.06 -20.88 30.43
CA ASP A 169 20.29 -19.65 30.28
C ASP A 169 19.12 -19.78 29.29
N ILE A 170 18.92 -20.96 28.67
CA ILE A 170 17.80 -21.23 27.75
C ILE A 170 16.80 -22.21 28.37
N LYS A 171 15.53 -22.00 28.06
CA LYS A 171 14.42 -22.82 28.60
C LYS A 171 14.33 -24.21 27.97
N SER A 172 14.81 -24.37 26.75
CA SER A 172 14.71 -25.58 25.94
C SER A 172 15.87 -25.58 24.95
N PRO A 173 16.36 -26.76 24.50
CA PRO A 173 17.23 -26.87 23.34
C PRO A 173 16.77 -25.99 22.19
N CYS A 174 17.71 -25.31 21.54
CA CYS A 174 17.38 -24.48 20.40
C CYS A 174 18.57 -24.30 19.46
N ILE A 175 18.26 -24.13 18.18
CA ILE A 175 19.20 -23.69 17.18
C ILE A 175 19.18 -22.16 17.01
N SER A 176 20.37 -21.54 17.00
CA SER A 176 20.50 -20.09 16.79
C SER A 176 21.73 -19.75 15.93
N GLY A 177 21.68 -18.58 15.28
CA GLY A 177 22.71 -18.08 14.36
C GLY A 177 22.33 -18.22 12.88
N ILE A 178 22.14 -17.09 12.18
CA ILE A 178 21.71 -17.06 10.77
C ILE A 178 22.85 -17.51 9.83
N LEU A 179 24.03 -16.92 9.96
CA LEU A 179 25.19 -17.23 9.10
C LEU A 179 26.00 -18.45 9.57
N ARG A 180 26.04 -18.65 10.89
CA ARG A 180 26.76 -19.74 11.55
C ARG A 180 25.83 -20.40 12.56
N PRO A 181 25.01 -21.38 12.13
CA PRO A 181 24.08 -22.08 13.00
C PRO A 181 24.82 -22.84 14.10
N ARG A 182 24.28 -22.80 15.31
CA ARG A 182 24.80 -23.50 16.50
C ARG A 182 23.62 -24.06 17.28
N ILE A 183 23.79 -25.28 17.81
CA ILE A 183 22.79 -25.89 18.69
C ILE A 183 23.18 -25.55 20.13
N TYR A 184 22.23 -25.02 20.89
CA TYR A 184 22.39 -24.72 22.31
C TYR A 184 21.53 -25.68 23.10
N ILE A 185 22.10 -26.30 24.13
CA ILE A 185 21.40 -27.22 25.02
C ILE A 185 21.58 -26.82 26.48
N PRO A 186 20.52 -26.87 27.30
CA PRO A 186 20.65 -26.77 28.75
C PRO A 186 21.32 -28.00 29.35
N SER A 187 22.04 -27.83 30.46
CA SER A 187 22.72 -28.93 31.16
C SER A 187 21.73 -30.00 31.66
N TYR A 188 20.48 -29.62 31.97
CA TYR A 188 19.46 -30.58 32.40
C TYR A 188 19.09 -31.60 31.33
N VAL A 189 19.28 -31.27 30.05
CA VAL A 189 19.00 -32.20 28.94
C VAL A 189 20.04 -33.32 28.90
N LEU A 190 21.27 -33.05 29.32
CA LEU A 190 22.30 -34.08 29.46
C LEU A 190 22.04 -35.06 30.61
N HIS A 191 21.22 -34.66 31.59
CA HIS A 191 20.79 -35.54 32.67
C HIS A 191 19.66 -36.49 32.28
N MET A 192 19.12 -36.41 31.05
CA MET A 192 18.25 -37.45 30.53
C MET A 192 19.09 -38.72 30.32
N ASN A 193 18.93 -39.71 31.21
CA ASN A 193 19.68 -40.97 31.21
C ASN A 193 19.50 -41.85 29.95
N ASP A 194 18.62 -41.46 29.03
CA ASP A 194 18.27 -42.24 27.85
C ASP A 194 18.87 -41.63 26.58
N LYS A 195 19.79 -42.38 25.94
CA LYS A 195 20.44 -41.98 24.68
C LYS A 195 19.45 -41.79 23.53
N ASN A 196 18.33 -42.52 23.52
CA ASN A 196 17.32 -42.40 22.48
C ASN A 196 16.58 -41.06 22.61
N GLN A 197 16.21 -40.68 23.84
CA GLN A 197 15.59 -39.38 24.13
C GLN A 197 16.48 -38.22 23.69
N LEU A 198 17.77 -38.27 24.01
CA LEU A 198 18.71 -37.26 23.57
C LEU A 198 18.83 -37.20 22.04
N SER A 199 18.84 -38.36 21.38
CA SER A 199 18.88 -38.45 19.91
C SER A 199 17.64 -37.83 19.26
N TYR A 200 16.45 -38.02 19.84
CA TYR A 200 15.21 -37.42 19.38
C TYR A 200 15.22 -35.88 19.49
N ILE A 201 15.77 -35.34 20.57
CA ILE A 201 15.95 -33.89 20.75
C ILE A 201 16.89 -33.31 19.69
N PHE A 202 18.05 -33.93 19.48
CA PHE A 202 18.99 -33.47 18.45
C PHE A 202 18.41 -33.60 17.04
N LEU A 203 17.68 -34.68 16.77
CA LEU A 203 17.01 -34.89 15.49
C LEU A 203 16.02 -33.74 15.21
N HIS A 204 15.27 -33.29 16.22
CA HIS A 204 14.38 -32.14 16.11
C HIS A 204 15.12 -30.84 15.75
N GLU A 205 16.18 -30.49 16.47
CA GLU A 205 16.98 -29.29 16.18
C GLU A 205 17.66 -29.32 14.81
N LEU A 206 18.15 -30.49 14.39
CA LEU A 206 18.73 -30.69 13.06
C LEU A 206 17.69 -30.52 11.95
N ILE A 207 16.43 -30.89 12.19
CA ILE A 207 15.35 -30.66 11.23
C ILE A 207 15.02 -29.17 11.10
N HIS A 208 15.04 -28.39 12.19
CA HIS A 208 14.93 -26.92 12.09
C HIS A 208 16.03 -26.33 11.20
N TYR A 209 17.27 -26.81 11.35
CA TYR A 209 18.35 -26.41 10.46
C TYR A 209 18.09 -26.77 9.00
N LYS A 210 17.73 -28.04 8.73
CA LYS A 210 17.49 -28.56 7.38
C LYS A 210 16.37 -27.77 6.67
N ARG A 211 15.31 -27.42 7.40
CA ARG A 211 14.17 -26.67 6.89
C ARG A 211 14.39 -25.16 6.81
N LYS A 212 15.53 -24.66 7.31
CA LYS A 212 15.87 -23.22 7.37
C LYS A 212 14.88 -22.41 8.20
N ASP A 213 14.38 -23.01 9.27
CA ASP A 213 13.36 -22.41 10.14
C ASP A 213 13.81 -21.08 10.78
N LEU A 214 15.13 -20.88 10.95
CA LEU A 214 15.69 -19.62 11.43
C LEU A 214 15.40 -18.43 10.50
N ILE A 215 15.37 -18.65 9.17
CA ILE A 215 15.09 -17.60 8.18
C ILE A 215 13.63 -17.18 8.28
N TYR A 216 12.71 -18.14 8.40
CA TYR A 216 11.28 -17.85 8.54
C TYR A 216 10.97 -17.16 9.87
N ASN A 217 11.65 -17.58 10.95
CA ASN A 217 11.58 -16.89 12.22
C ASN A 217 12.01 -15.43 12.04
N PHE A 218 13.15 -15.16 11.40
CA PHE A 218 13.62 -13.80 11.11
C PHE A 218 12.56 -12.92 10.41
N PHE A 219 11.87 -13.43 9.39
CA PHE A 219 10.78 -12.70 8.75
C PHE A 219 9.59 -12.46 9.70
N GLY A 220 9.23 -13.44 10.53
CA GLY A 220 8.21 -13.25 11.57
C GLY A 220 8.57 -12.13 12.56
N ILE A 221 9.84 -12.03 12.97
CA ILE A 221 10.34 -10.94 13.82
C ILE A 221 10.23 -9.60 13.14
N LEU A 222 10.69 -9.52 11.89
CA LEU A 222 10.67 -8.28 11.13
C LEU A 222 9.23 -7.79 10.95
N ALA A 223 8.30 -8.70 10.68
CA ALA A 223 6.88 -8.38 10.54
C ALA A 223 6.32 -7.84 11.87
N LEU A 224 6.67 -8.49 12.99
CA LEU A 224 6.30 -8.04 14.32
C LEU A 224 6.85 -6.65 14.65
N PHE A 225 8.09 -6.34 14.24
CA PHE A 225 8.71 -5.04 14.53
C PHE A 225 8.08 -3.92 13.73
N LEU A 226 7.86 -4.13 12.43
CA LEU A 226 7.23 -3.12 11.56
C LEU A 226 5.76 -2.88 11.94
N HIS A 227 5.06 -3.96 12.32
CA HIS A 227 3.62 -3.95 12.60
C HIS A 227 3.32 -4.23 14.07
N TRP A 228 4.17 -3.76 14.99
CA TRP A 228 4.07 -4.08 16.42
C TRP A 228 2.73 -3.67 17.04
N PHE A 229 2.10 -2.64 16.48
CA PHE A 229 0.78 -2.14 16.88
C PHE A 229 -0.38 -3.02 16.40
N ASN A 230 -0.17 -3.94 15.44
CA ASN A 230 -1.24 -4.73 14.82
C ASN A 230 -1.41 -6.11 15.47
N PRO A 231 -2.49 -6.34 16.26
CA PRO A 231 -2.71 -7.62 16.95
C PRO A 231 -2.88 -8.82 16.01
N PHE A 232 -3.35 -8.63 14.78
CA PHE A 232 -3.50 -9.72 13.82
C PHE A 232 -2.15 -10.27 13.37
N VAL A 233 -1.14 -9.42 13.23
CA VAL A 233 0.24 -9.86 12.93
C VAL A 233 0.80 -10.69 14.07
N TRP A 234 0.54 -10.31 15.34
CA TRP A 234 0.89 -11.14 16.50
C TRP A 234 0.25 -12.53 16.45
N ILE A 235 -1.05 -12.60 16.09
CA ILE A 235 -1.76 -13.87 15.93
C ILE A 235 -1.14 -14.70 14.80
N ALA A 236 -0.83 -14.07 13.66
CA ALA A 236 -0.24 -14.73 12.50
C ALA A 236 1.14 -15.33 12.84
N VAL A 237 2.02 -14.57 13.49
CA VAL A 237 3.34 -15.05 13.93
C VAL A 237 3.19 -16.20 14.95
N LYS A 238 2.25 -16.10 15.90
CA LYS A 238 1.97 -17.19 16.85
C LYS A 238 1.50 -18.46 16.15
N LYS A 239 0.64 -18.34 15.13
CA LYS A 239 0.16 -19.47 14.33
C LYS A 239 1.25 -20.06 13.43
N MET A 240 2.08 -19.21 12.83
CA MET A 240 3.27 -19.64 12.07
C MET A 240 4.19 -20.46 12.97
N ASN A 241 4.51 -19.97 14.18
CA ASN A 241 5.41 -20.66 15.10
C ASN A 241 4.86 -22.04 15.49
N LEU A 242 3.57 -22.15 15.82
CA LEU A 242 2.96 -23.46 16.07
C LEU A 242 3.02 -24.38 14.84
N CYS A 243 2.71 -23.87 13.64
CA CYS A 243 2.77 -24.68 12.42
C CYS A 243 4.21 -25.12 12.11
N ARG A 244 5.21 -24.29 12.42
CA ARG A 244 6.63 -24.56 12.24
C ARG A 244 7.09 -25.72 13.11
N GLU A 245 6.71 -25.72 14.40
CA GLU A 245 6.98 -26.80 15.35
C GLU A 245 6.30 -28.10 14.94
N CYS A 246 5.00 -28.05 14.65
CA CYS A 246 4.23 -29.19 14.17
C CYS A 246 4.78 -29.77 12.85
N ALA A 247 5.26 -28.92 11.94
CA ALA A 247 5.92 -29.37 10.72
C ALA A 247 7.33 -29.93 10.97
N CYS A 248 7.96 -29.58 12.10
CA CYS A 248 9.25 -30.11 12.51
C CYS A 248 9.04 -31.52 13.02
N ASP A 249 8.11 -31.67 13.96
CA ASP A 249 7.68 -32.96 14.49
C ASP A 249 7.27 -33.91 13.36
N ALA A 250 6.41 -33.46 12.43
CA ALA A 250 6.02 -34.28 11.29
C ALA A 250 7.20 -34.74 10.43
N CYS A 251 8.21 -33.88 10.23
CA CYS A 251 9.40 -34.23 9.45
C CYS A 251 10.33 -35.18 10.21
N VAL A 252 10.39 -35.08 11.55
CA VAL A 252 11.11 -36.03 12.40
C VAL A 252 10.46 -37.41 12.30
N LEU A 253 9.12 -37.48 12.43
CA LEU A 253 8.38 -38.74 12.35
C LEU A 253 8.51 -39.43 10.97
N GLU A 254 8.76 -38.70 9.88
CA GLU A 254 9.08 -39.32 8.58
C GLU A 254 10.42 -40.08 8.60
N LEU A 255 11.37 -39.68 9.46
CA LEU A 255 12.69 -40.32 9.63
C LEU A 255 12.69 -41.43 10.68
N LEU A 256 11.62 -41.53 11.47
CA LEU A 256 11.46 -42.53 12.51
C LEU A 256 10.65 -43.73 12.01
N ASN A 257 10.75 -44.82 12.76
CA ASN A 257 9.90 -45.99 12.63
C ASN A 257 8.61 -45.82 13.47
N GLU A 258 7.60 -46.64 13.22
CA GLU A 258 6.29 -46.49 13.89
C GLU A 258 6.37 -46.65 15.41
N GLU A 259 7.24 -47.54 15.89
CA GLU A 259 7.48 -47.78 17.32
C GLU A 259 8.15 -46.56 18.01
N GLU A 260 9.11 -45.93 17.33
CA GLU A 260 9.85 -44.76 17.82
C GLU A 260 8.97 -43.49 17.93
N ASN A 261 7.84 -43.43 17.22
CA ASN A 261 6.95 -42.26 17.24
C ASN A 261 6.38 -41.97 18.63
N VAL A 262 6.06 -43.02 19.38
CA VAL A 262 5.51 -42.90 20.74
C VAL A 262 6.61 -42.42 21.69
N GLU A 263 7.81 -42.99 21.59
CA GLU A 263 8.96 -42.59 22.39
C GLU A 263 9.36 -41.13 22.13
N TYR A 264 9.32 -40.70 20.87
CA TYR A 264 9.51 -39.31 20.48
C TYR A 264 8.51 -38.38 21.16
N GLY A 265 7.21 -38.71 21.10
CA GLY A 265 6.16 -37.93 21.77
C GLY A 265 6.35 -37.86 23.29
N MET A 266 6.75 -38.97 23.91
CA MET A 266 7.06 -39.03 25.34
C MET A 266 8.30 -38.21 25.70
N THR A 267 9.29 -38.16 24.82
CA THR A 267 10.50 -37.32 24.98
C THR A 267 10.12 -35.85 25.06
N LEU A 268 9.27 -35.37 24.14
CA LEU A 268 8.77 -33.99 24.16
C LEU A 268 7.97 -33.67 25.42
N LEU A 269 7.13 -34.62 25.88
CA LEU A 269 6.40 -34.47 27.14
C LEU A 269 7.35 -34.40 28.34
N ASN A 270 8.36 -35.25 28.40
CA ASN A 270 9.35 -35.25 29.48
C ASN A 270 10.18 -33.96 29.47
N LEU A 271 10.60 -33.50 28.29
CA LEU A 271 11.28 -32.22 28.13
C LEU A 271 10.43 -31.05 28.66
N SER A 272 9.12 -31.05 28.34
CA SER A 272 8.20 -30.00 28.81
C SER A 272 8.01 -29.96 30.34
N LYS A 273 8.20 -31.09 31.03
CA LYS A 273 8.17 -31.16 32.51
C LYS A 273 9.42 -30.60 33.15
N LEU A 274 10.56 -30.69 32.47
CA LEU A 274 11.85 -30.22 32.96
C LEU A 274 12.06 -28.71 32.77
N TYR A 275 11.15 -28.03 32.08
CA TYR A 275 11.15 -26.57 31.95
C TYR A 275 11.15 -25.91 33.34
N ARG A 276 12.34 -25.50 33.78
CA ARG A 276 12.51 -24.66 34.97
C ARG A 276 11.94 -23.28 34.66
N ASP A 277 11.11 -22.78 35.57
CA ASP A 277 10.53 -21.44 35.48
C ASP A 277 11.61 -20.40 35.81
N THR A 278 12.61 -20.26 34.93
CA THR A 278 13.70 -19.29 35.10
C THR A 278 13.13 -17.90 34.83
N ARG A 279 12.84 -17.17 35.91
CA ARG A 279 12.19 -15.84 35.95
C ARG A 279 12.94 -14.72 35.23
N HIS A 280 14.14 -14.96 34.69
CA HIS A 280 14.99 -13.92 34.13
C HIS A 280 15.34 -14.18 32.68
N TYR A 281 14.41 -13.97 31.74
CA TYR A 281 14.80 -13.70 30.36
C TYR A 281 13.89 -12.68 29.67
N SER A 282 14.52 -11.56 29.28
CA SER A 282 13.96 -10.59 28.34
C SER A 282 14.31 -11.02 26.91
N GLN A 283 13.77 -12.15 26.48
CA GLN A 283 13.67 -12.49 25.06
C GLN A 283 12.18 -12.44 24.73
N LEU A 284 11.82 -11.71 23.67
CA LEU A 284 10.43 -11.37 23.38
C LEU A 284 9.53 -12.62 23.47
N PRO A 285 8.34 -12.54 24.09
CA PRO A 285 7.44 -13.69 24.33
C PRO A 285 7.10 -14.51 23.08
N VAL A 286 7.25 -13.91 21.91
CA VAL A 286 7.00 -14.52 20.59
C VAL A 286 7.99 -15.65 20.26
N PHE A 287 9.14 -15.70 20.92
CA PHE A 287 10.21 -16.67 20.62
C PHE A 287 10.15 -17.99 21.40
N PHE A 288 9.35 -18.09 22.47
CA PHE A 288 9.31 -19.31 23.26
C PHE A 288 7.95 -19.98 23.28
N GLU A 289 8.02 -21.30 23.26
CA GLU A 289 6.89 -22.19 23.23
C GLU A 289 5.94 -21.93 24.41
N THR A 290 4.67 -21.70 24.10
CA THR A 290 3.63 -21.58 25.13
C THR A 290 3.13 -22.98 25.51
N LYS A 291 2.70 -23.19 26.76
CA LYS A 291 2.09 -24.46 27.23
C LYS A 291 0.97 -25.00 26.34
N THR A 292 0.28 -24.14 25.59
CA THR A 292 -0.79 -24.55 24.65
C THR A 292 -0.25 -25.26 23.39
N GLN A 293 1.03 -25.13 23.05
CA GLN A 293 1.60 -25.72 21.84
C GLN A 293 1.88 -27.22 21.99
N ILE A 294 2.26 -27.68 23.19
CA ILE A 294 2.55 -29.11 23.41
C ILE A 294 1.33 -29.99 23.13
N HIS A 295 0.13 -29.52 23.47
CA HIS A 295 -1.13 -30.21 23.18
C HIS A 295 -1.27 -30.48 21.68
N ASP A 296 -1.15 -29.43 20.86
CA ASP A 296 -1.35 -29.52 19.41
C ASP A 296 -0.26 -30.36 18.73
N ARG A 297 0.99 -30.29 19.24
CA ARG A 297 2.11 -31.12 18.79
C ARG A 297 1.86 -32.61 19.06
N ILE A 298 1.49 -32.96 20.29
CA ILE A 298 1.20 -34.35 20.69
C ILE A 298 -0.03 -34.89 19.94
N TRP A 299 -1.05 -34.06 19.74
CA TRP A 299 -2.21 -34.44 18.94
C TRP A 299 -1.84 -34.75 17.48
N LEU A 300 -0.93 -33.96 16.90
CA LEU A 300 -0.41 -34.22 15.56
C LEU A 300 0.41 -35.50 15.51
N ILE A 301 1.29 -35.73 16.48
CA ILE A 301 2.13 -36.94 16.56
C ILE A 301 1.25 -38.19 16.64
N LYS A 302 0.21 -38.16 17.49
CA LYS A 302 -0.76 -39.27 17.62
C LYS A 302 -1.48 -39.60 16.31
N GLY A 303 -1.78 -38.59 15.50
CA GLY A 303 -2.50 -38.73 14.23
C GLY A 303 -1.61 -38.87 13.00
N PHE A 304 -0.29 -38.96 13.18
CA PHE A 304 0.66 -38.95 12.07
C PHE A 304 0.59 -40.25 11.25
N LYS A 305 0.78 -40.12 9.93
CA LYS A 305 0.88 -41.23 8.99
C LYS A 305 2.10 -41.04 8.10
N LYS A 306 2.92 -42.08 7.92
CA LYS A 306 4.14 -42.00 7.12
C LYS A 306 3.83 -41.58 5.67
N GLY A 307 4.60 -40.63 5.13
CA GLY A 307 4.35 -40.00 3.83
C GLY A 307 3.37 -38.82 3.85
N SER A 308 2.65 -38.56 4.95
CA SER A 308 1.71 -37.43 5.07
C SER A 308 2.40 -36.06 5.01
N TYR A 309 3.71 -36.01 5.28
CA TYR A 309 4.50 -34.79 5.17
C TYR A 309 4.85 -34.42 3.73
N LYS A 310 4.82 -35.38 2.79
CA LYS A 310 5.12 -35.13 1.37
C LYS A 310 4.03 -34.25 0.76
N ILE A 311 4.42 -33.34 -0.13
CA ILE A 311 3.48 -32.45 -0.80
C ILE A 311 2.87 -33.21 -1.98
N ASN A 312 1.56 -33.46 -1.95
CA ASN A 312 0.84 -34.03 -3.09
C ASN A 312 0.58 -32.96 -4.16
N ALA A 313 0.41 -33.36 -5.43
CA ALA A 313 0.20 -32.42 -6.54
C ALA A 313 -1.00 -31.46 -6.34
N SER A 314 -2.09 -31.94 -5.73
CA SER A 314 -3.25 -31.12 -5.37
C SER A 314 -2.93 -30.07 -4.30
N ALA A 315 -2.00 -30.37 -3.40
CA ALA A 315 -1.53 -29.43 -2.39
C ALA A 315 -0.62 -28.35 -3.00
N VAL A 316 0.21 -28.70 -3.99
CA VAL A 316 1.01 -27.72 -4.76
C VAL A 316 0.08 -26.75 -5.49
N LEU A 317 -0.91 -27.28 -6.22
CA LEU A 317 -1.87 -26.45 -6.97
C LEU A 317 -2.68 -25.52 -6.05
N GLY A 318 -3.12 -26.02 -4.89
CA GLY A 318 -3.76 -25.21 -3.87
C GLY A 318 -2.85 -24.12 -3.30
N CYS A 319 -1.56 -24.42 -3.08
CA CYS A 319 -0.58 -23.42 -2.63
C CYS A 319 -0.31 -22.37 -3.70
N THR A 320 -0.24 -22.74 -4.97
CA THR A 320 0.02 -21.78 -6.05
C THR A 320 -1.18 -20.88 -6.27
N VAL A 321 -2.40 -21.41 -6.21
CA VAL A 321 -3.63 -20.58 -6.29
C VAL A 321 -3.73 -19.67 -5.06
N ALA A 322 -3.47 -20.20 -3.86
CA ALA A 322 -3.44 -19.36 -2.66
C ALA A 322 -2.35 -18.29 -2.75
N ALA A 323 -1.12 -18.63 -3.16
CA ALA A 323 -0.05 -17.67 -3.36
C ALA A 323 -0.42 -16.61 -4.40
N PHE A 324 -1.06 -17.01 -5.51
CA PHE A 324 -1.53 -16.08 -6.54
C PHE A 324 -2.59 -15.13 -5.99
N VAL A 325 -3.65 -15.64 -5.35
CA VAL A 325 -4.71 -14.82 -4.74
C VAL A 325 -4.14 -13.91 -3.64
N ILE A 326 -3.23 -14.43 -2.82
CA ILE A 326 -2.59 -13.67 -1.77
C ILE A 326 -1.73 -12.57 -2.39
N LEU A 327 -0.88 -12.85 -3.38
CA LEU A 327 0.06 -11.87 -3.93
C LEU A 327 -0.59 -10.86 -4.89
N THR A 328 -1.72 -11.19 -5.54
CA THR A 328 -2.38 -10.32 -6.53
C THR A 328 -3.49 -9.45 -5.98
N ASN A 329 -4.03 -9.76 -4.79
CA ASN A 329 -5.03 -8.91 -4.17
C ASN A 329 -4.41 -7.59 -3.65
N ASN A 330 -4.49 -6.55 -4.49
CA ASN A 330 -4.39 -5.16 -4.06
C ASN A 330 -5.77 -4.71 -3.60
N ILE A 331 -6.02 -4.75 -2.29
CA ILE A 331 -7.20 -4.11 -1.71
C ILE A 331 -6.87 -2.61 -1.63
N PRO A 332 -7.49 -1.74 -2.44
CA PRO A 332 -7.17 -0.32 -2.39
C PRO A 332 -7.69 0.28 -1.08
N VAL A 333 -6.80 0.93 -0.33
CA VAL A 333 -7.15 1.75 0.84
C VAL A 333 -6.97 3.21 0.45
N HIS A 334 -7.98 3.76 -0.24
CA HIS A 334 -7.93 5.12 -0.79
C HIS A 334 -7.74 6.20 0.27
N ALA A 335 -8.16 5.95 1.52
CA ALA A 335 -8.06 6.89 2.64
C ALA A 335 -6.62 7.16 3.13
N LEU A 336 -5.62 6.37 2.70
CA LEU A 336 -4.22 6.47 3.16
C LEU A 336 -3.22 6.74 2.03
N ASN A 337 -3.65 7.37 0.93
CA ASN A 337 -2.71 7.73 -0.12
C ASN A 337 -1.72 8.80 0.38
N ALA A 338 -0.44 8.43 0.47
CA ALA A 338 0.62 9.30 0.98
C ALA A 338 0.83 10.53 0.09
N GLU A 339 0.51 10.45 -1.21
CA GLU A 339 0.55 11.59 -2.12
C GLU A 339 -0.51 12.62 -1.77
N ASN A 340 -1.74 12.17 -1.46
CA ASN A 340 -2.83 13.06 -1.06
C ASN A 340 -2.60 13.71 0.32
N ILE A 341 -1.87 13.04 1.23
CA ILE A 341 -1.66 13.47 2.61
C ILE A 341 -0.42 14.38 2.76
N LEU A 342 0.61 14.18 1.93
CA LEU A 342 1.91 14.87 2.04
C LEU A 342 2.21 15.84 0.91
N MET A 343 1.22 16.21 0.10
CA MET A 343 1.34 17.32 -0.83
C MET A 343 1.41 18.65 -0.06
N ASP A 344 2.65 19.08 0.20
CA ASP A 344 3.06 20.47 0.10
C ASP A 344 3.10 20.82 -1.40
N ASP A 345 2.38 21.88 -1.79
CA ASP A 345 2.25 22.45 -3.14
C ASP A 345 1.75 21.51 -4.26
N VAL A 346 0.42 21.37 -4.36
CA VAL A 346 -0.19 21.50 -5.69
C VAL A 346 -0.29 22.99 -5.95
N THR A 347 0.67 23.56 -6.68
CA THR A 347 0.48 24.90 -7.23
C THR A 347 -0.70 24.80 -8.20
N ALA A 348 -1.85 25.40 -7.88
CA ALA A 348 -2.91 25.55 -8.87
C ALA A 348 -2.30 26.15 -10.15
N GLY A 349 -2.72 25.62 -11.29
CA GLY A 349 -2.18 26.07 -12.55
C GLY A 349 -2.59 25.25 -13.76
N TRP A 350 -2.19 25.78 -14.90
CA TRP A 350 -2.42 25.20 -16.22
C TRP A 350 -1.40 24.08 -16.49
N VAL A 351 -1.89 22.92 -16.92
CA VAL A 351 -1.12 21.74 -17.28
C VAL A 351 -1.55 21.26 -18.67
N GLU A 352 -0.59 21.06 -19.56
CA GLU A 352 -0.81 20.55 -20.91
C GLU A 352 -0.69 19.01 -20.95
N SER A 353 -1.68 18.32 -21.52
CA SER A 353 -1.66 16.87 -21.73
C SER A 353 -2.37 16.52 -23.04
N ASP A 354 -1.76 15.67 -23.86
CA ASP A 354 -2.31 15.20 -25.14
C ASP A 354 -2.79 16.33 -26.07
N GLY A 355 -2.09 17.46 -26.07
CA GLY A 355 -2.39 18.63 -26.91
C GLY A 355 -3.56 19.50 -26.41
N ASN A 356 -4.08 19.24 -25.20
CA ASN A 356 -5.13 20.03 -24.57
C ASN A 356 -4.63 20.62 -23.25
N TRP A 357 -5.12 21.82 -22.91
CA TRP A 357 -4.83 22.49 -21.65
C TRP A 357 -5.89 22.17 -20.59
N TYR A 358 -5.45 21.87 -19.38
CA TYR A 358 -6.30 21.57 -18.24
C TYR A 358 -5.89 22.46 -17.06
N TYR A 359 -6.84 22.88 -16.23
CA TYR A 359 -6.53 23.63 -15.01
C TYR A 359 -6.80 22.78 -13.77
N TYR A 360 -5.82 22.74 -12.87
CA TYR A 360 -5.91 22.05 -11.59
C TYR A 360 -5.98 23.06 -10.46
N ASP A 361 -6.89 22.84 -9.51
CA ASP A 361 -6.98 23.66 -8.31
C ASP A 361 -5.85 23.35 -7.30
N ASN A 362 -5.80 24.11 -6.20
CA ASN A 362 -4.82 23.94 -5.12
C ASN A 362 -4.94 22.59 -4.39
N HIS A 363 -5.92 21.75 -4.77
CA HIS A 363 -6.16 20.42 -4.24
C HIS A 363 -5.86 19.32 -5.28
N GLY A 364 -5.34 19.65 -6.46
CA GLY A 364 -5.02 18.70 -7.52
C GLY A 364 -6.24 18.17 -8.26
N VAL A 365 -7.40 18.83 -8.12
CA VAL A 365 -8.62 18.45 -8.81
C VAL A 365 -8.68 19.17 -10.16
N LYS A 366 -8.85 18.39 -11.23
CA LYS A 366 -9.09 18.91 -12.58
C LYS A 366 -10.45 19.61 -12.63
N LEU A 367 -10.44 20.91 -12.91
CA LEU A 367 -11.67 21.69 -13.05
C LEU A 367 -12.38 21.37 -14.38
N LYS A 368 -13.72 21.41 -14.36
CA LYS A 368 -14.62 21.04 -15.46
C LYS A 368 -15.86 21.93 -15.43
N ASN A 369 -16.47 22.19 -16.58
CA ASN A 369 -17.69 23.01 -16.71
C ASN A 369 -17.60 24.35 -15.98
N THR A 370 -16.44 25.00 -16.04
CA THR A 370 -16.19 26.26 -15.34
C THR A 370 -15.25 27.14 -16.15
N VAL A 371 -15.16 28.42 -15.80
CA VAL A 371 -14.30 29.39 -16.46
C VAL A 371 -13.16 29.77 -15.52
N VAL A 372 -11.93 29.60 -15.97
CA VAL A 372 -10.71 29.95 -15.22
C VAL A 372 -9.90 30.92 -16.05
N GLU A 373 -9.59 32.09 -15.50
CA GLU A 373 -8.79 33.14 -16.17
C GLU A 373 -9.32 33.55 -17.57
N GLY A 374 -10.63 33.45 -17.79
CA GLY A 374 -11.28 33.79 -19.06
C GLY A 374 -11.31 32.65 -20.10
N HIS A 375 -10.83 31.46 -19.74
CA HIS A 375 -10.91 30.26 -20.56
C HIS A 375 -11.97 29.29 -20.04
N GLU A 376 -12.85 28.82 -20.92
CA GLU A 376 -13.92 27.89 -20.56
C GLU A 376 -13.41 26.44 -20.61
N LEU A 377 -13.69 25.66 -19.56
CA LEU A 377 -13.32 24.26 -19.47
C LEU A 377 -14.54 23.39 -19.74
N GLY A 378 -14.44 22.45 -20.68
CA GLY A 378 -15.51 21.53 -21.05
C GLY A 378 -15.84 20.49 -19.97
N ALA A 379 -16.78 19.59 -20.28
CA ALA A 379 -17.19 18.50 -19.38
C ALA A 379 -16.09 17.46 -19.13
N ASP A 380 -15.10 17.37 -20.02
CA ASP A 380 -13.89 16.58 -19.87
C ASP A 380 -12.76 17.35 -19.14
N GLY A 381 -12.94 18.66 -18.94
CA GLY A 381 -12.01 19.60 -18.32
C GLY A 381 -11.04 20.25 -19.29
N ALA A 382 -11.11 19.90 -20.58
CA ALA A 382 -10.23 20.49 -21.59
C ALA A 382 -10.60 21.96 -21.79
N MET A 383 -9.59 22.81 -21.89
CA MET A 383 -9.75 24.19 -22.27
C MET A 383 -10.34 24.25 -23.67
N ALA A 384 -11.57 24.74 -23.77
CA ALA A 384 -12.14 25.09 -25.05
C ALA A 384 -11.34 26.27 -25.58
N GLU A 385 -10.71 26.08 -26.74
CA GLU A 385 -10.24 27.21 -27.52
C GLU A 385 -11.48 28.07 -27.78
N LEU A 386 -11.46 29.33 -27.32
CA LEU A 386 -12.49 30.30 -27.68
C LEU A 386 -12.44 30.43 -29.20
N GLN A 387 -13.24 29.61 -29.90
CA GLN A 387 -13.68 29.95 -31.23
C GLN A 387 -14.30 31.32 -31.06
N SER A 388 -13.60 32.33 -31.55
CA SER A 388 -14.16 33.64 -31.77
C SER A 388 -15.51 33.39 -32.42
N ASN A 389 -16.61 33.72 -31.75
CA ASN A 389 -17.88 33.88 -32.43
C ASN A 389 -17.69 35.06 -33.37
N ALA A 390 -17.04 34.75 -34.49
CA ALA A 390 -16.76 35.63 -35.58
C ALA A 390 -18.13 35.95 -36.14
N VAL A 391 -18.57 37.15 -35.81
CA VAL A 391 -19.44 37.95 -36.65
C VAL A 391 -19.16 37.58 -38.12
N PRO A 392 -20.17 37.18 -38.92
CA PRO A 392 -19.94 36.77 -40.31
C PRO A 392 -19.44 37.97 -41.11
N ALA A 393 -18.12 38.18 -41.13
CA ALA A 393 -17.49 39.25 -41.89
C ALA A 393 -17.19 38.79 -43.30
N LYS A 394 -17.56 39.62 -44.28
CA LYS A 394 -17.05 39.50 -45.64
C LYS A 394 -15.62 40.07 -45.65
N LYS A 395 -14.62 39.22 -45.94
CA LYS A 395 -13.25 39.67 -46.23
C LYS A 395 -13.28 40.42 -47.57
N THR A 396 -12.91 41.70 -47.57
CA THR A 396 -12.75 42.45 -48.82
C THR A 396 -11.29 42.40 -49.22
N THR A 397 -10.95 41.48 -50.11
CA THR A 397 -9.75 41.58 -50.93
C THR A 397 -10.14 42.32 -52.21
N GLU A 398 -9.46 43.43 -52.45
CA GLU A 398 -9.35 44.14 -53.73
C GLU A 398 -10.41 45.20 -54.08
N ALA A 399 -9.89 46.21 -54.78
CA ALA A 399 -10.50 47.46 -55.12
C ALA A 399 -11.67 47.28 -56.11
N GLY A 400 -12.87 47.67 -55.68
CA GLY A 400 -14.06 47.78 -56.52
C GLY A 400 -14.87 49.01 -56.11
N ASN A 401 -15.44 49.69 -57.10
CA ASN A 401 -16.08 51.01 -57.00
C ASN A 401 -17.04 51.17 -55.80
N GLN A 402 -16.98 52.36 -55.20
CA GLN A 402 -17.53 52.71 -53.88
C GLN A 402 -19.07 52.83 -53.82
N THR A 403 -19.81 52.34 -54.81
CA THR A 403 -21.24 52.67 -55.00
C THR A 403 -22.23 51.53 -54.84
N ASP A 404 -21.83 50.34 -54.37
CA ASP A 404 -22.81 49.26 -54.10
C ASP A 404 -22.37 48.30 -52.97
N ARG A 405 -22.02 48.85 -51.79
CA ARG A 405 -21.71 48.03 -50.61
C ARG A 405 -22.98 47.72 -49.83
N PRO A 406 -23.39 46.45 -49.68
CA PRO A 406 -24.52 46.07 -48.85
C PRO A 406 -24.18 46.18 -47.36
N ASP A 407 -25.20 46.45 -46.55
CA ASP A 407 -25.11 46.56 -45.11
C ASP A 407 -24.52 45.29 -44.48
N GLY A 408 -23.65 45.47 -43.48
CA GLY A 408 -23.05 44.36 -42.77
C GLY A 408 -21.62 44.60 -42.29
N TRP A 409 -21.02 43.53 -41.77
CA TRP A 409 -19.71 43.56 -41.15
C TRP A 409 -18.59 43.29 -42.16
N TYR A 410 -17.56 44.12 -42.09
CA TYR A 410 -16.37 44.07 -42.94
C TYR A 410 -15.11 44.10 -42.09
N ILE A 411 -14.07 43.41 -42.54
CA ILE A 411 -12.73 43.47 -41.94
C ILE A 411 -11.73 44.01 -42.96
N ASN A 412 -10.98 45.04 -42.59
CA ASN A 412 -9.92 45.63 -43.39
C ASN A 412 -8.72 45.97 -42.50
N ASN A 413 -7.51 45.55 -42.90
CA ASN A 413 -6.26 45.73 -42.13
C ASN A 413 -6.41 45.35 -40.65
N GLN A 414 -7.01 44.18 -40.38
CA GLN A 414 -7.28 43.66 -39.03
C GLN A 414 -8.21 44.52 -38.15
N ARG A 415 -8.87 45.54 -38.71
CA ARG A 415 -9.88 46.37 -38.03
C ARG A 415 -11.27 46.05 -38.58
N TRP A 416 -12.26 46.04 -37.69
CA TRP A 416 -13.65 45.75 -38.01
C TRP A 416 -14.41 47.03 -38.34
N TYR A 417 -15.31 46.96 -39.31
CA TYR A 417 -16.15 48.06 -39.76
C TYR A 417 -17.58 47.53 -39.94
N TYR A 418 -18.58 48.38 -39.72
CA TYR A 418 -19.96 48.09 -40.09
C TYR A 418 -20.40 49.09 -41.15
N VAL A 419 -20.94 48.60 -42.26
CA VAL A 419 -21.52 49.43 -43.31
C VAL A 419 -23.03 49.46 -43.11
N LYS A 420 -23.61 50.66 -43.13
CA LYS A 420 -25.03 50.93 -43.13
C LYS A 420 -25.34 52.07 -44.09
N ASP A 421 -26.38 51.94 -44.91
CA ASP A 421 -26.76 52.96 -45.91
C ASP A 421 -25.57 53.34 -46.82
N HIS A 422 -24.84 52.32 -47.28
CA HIS A 422 -23.64 52.43 -48.13
C HIS A 422 -22.44 53.20 -47.53
N SER A 423 -22.46 53.52 -46.23
CA SER A 423 -21.38 54.24 -45.55
C SER A 423 -20.91 53.53 -44.27
N TYR A 424 -19.68 53.80 -43.82
CA TYR A 424 -19.19 53.25 -42.55
C TYR A 424 -19.88 53.91 -41.37
N VAL A 425 -20.37 53.10 -40.43
CA VAL A 425 -20.93 53.59 -39.17
C VAL A 425 -19.81 54.17 -38.30
N THR A 426 -20.05 55.37 -37.77
CA THR A 426 -19.21 56.02 -36.75
C THR A 426 -20.05 56.23 -35.49
N GLY A 427 -19.47 56.05 -34.30
CA GLY A 427 -20.19 56.15 -33.03
C GLY A 427 -20.86 54.84 -32.61
N TRP A 428 -21.93 54.94 -31.82
CA TRP A 428 -22.60 53.78 -31.24
C TRP A 428 -23.51 53.05 -32.23
N LEU A 429 -23.37 51.72 -32.30
CA LEU A 429 -24.23 50.82 -33.07
C LEU A 429 -24.83 49.77 -32.14
N ASN A 430 -26.15 49.59 -32.21
CA ASN A 430 -26.81 48.42 -31.65
C ASN A 430 -26.96 47.36 -32.75
N TYR A 431 -26.35 46.20 -32.55
CA TYR A 431 -26.46 45.05 -33.45
C TYR A 431 -26.85 43.82 -32.62
N ASN A 432 -28.01 43.23 -32.91
CA ASN A 432 -28.56 42.06 -32.21
C ASN A 432 -28.59 42.21 -30.67
N GLY A 433 -28.99 43.38 -30.17
CA GLY A 433 -29.12 43.64 -28.73
C GLY A 433 -27.81 43.95 -28.02
N LYS A 434 -26.69 44.03 -28.76
CA LYS A 434 -25.37 44.37 -28.23
C LYS A 434 -24.90 45.70 -28.79
N TRP A 435 -24.19 46.48 -27.98
CA TRP A 435 -23.69 47.80 -28.34
C TRP A 435 -22.21 47.74 -28.69
N PHE A 436 -21.85 48.39 -29.80
CA PHE A 436 -20.49 48.52 -30.30
C PHE A 436 -20.20 49.99 -30.57
N TYR A 437 -18.94 50.41 -30.44
CA TYR A 437 -18.53 51.77 -30.75
C TYR A 437 -17.51 51.79 -31.88
N PHE A 438 -17.71 52.68 -32.85
CA PHE A 438 -16.82 52.91 -33.98
C PHE A 438 -16.18 54.29 -33.89
N ASP A 439 -14.88 54.38 -34.16
CA ASP A 439 -14.15 55.65 -34.16
C ASP A 439 -14.58 56.57 -35.31
N LYS A 440 -14.00 57.77 -35.39
CA LYS A 440 -14.32 58.76 -36.44
C LYS A 440 -13.94 58.29 -37.85
N GLN A 441 -13.13 57.24 -37.96
CA GLN A 441 -12.72 56.60 -39.21
C GLN A 441 -13.57 55.35 -39.52
N GLY A 442 -14.55 55.03 -38.67
CA GLY A 442 -15.47 53.91 -38.84
C GLY A 442 -14.93 52.56 -38.37
N ALA A 443 -13.76 52.55 -37.70
CA ALA A 443 -13.17 51.32 -37.18
C ALA A 443 -13.70 51.02 -35.77
N MET A 444 -14.09 49.77 -35.53
CA MET A 444 -14.59 49.30 -34.25
C MET A 444 -13.51 49.41 -33.20
N VAL A 445 -13.87 50.02 -32.07
CA VAL A 445 -13.01 50.11 -30.90
C VAL A 445 -13.20 48.86 -30.06
N THR A 446 -12.11 48.23 -29.63
CA THR A 446 -12.13 47.02 -28.80
C THR A 446 -11.12 47.13 -27.66
N ASN A 447 -11.36 46.36 -26.59
CA ASN A 447 -10.43 46.17 -25.47
C ASN A 447 -9.94 47.47 -24.81
N THR A 448 -10.81 48.44 -24.62
CA THR A 448 -10.46 49.74 -24.03
C THR A 448 -11.65 50.37 -23.33
N THR A 449 -11.38 51.42 -22.55
CA THR A 449 -12.41 52.26 -21.93
C THR A 449 -12.49 53.59 -22.68
N LEU A 450 -13.66 53.90 -23.20
CA LEU A 450 -13.95 55.18 -23.86
C LEU A 450 -14.49 56.18 -22.85
N GLU A 451 -14.11 57.45 -22.99
CA GLU A 451 -14.73 58.56 -22.29
C GLU A 451 -15.44 59.46 -23.30
N ILE A 452 -16.77 59.56 -23.19
CA ILE A 452 -17.62 60.36 -24.08
C ILE A 452 -18.55 61.19 -23.20
N ASP A 453 -18.54 62.51 -23.35
CA ASP A 453 -19.35 63.46 -22.58
C ASP A 453 -19.26 63.25 -21.05
N GLY A 454 -18.06 62.94 -20.55
CA GLY A 454 -17.78 62.72 -19.13
C GLY A 454 -18.26 61.38 -18.57
N LYS A 455 -18.71 60.45 -19.42
CA LYS A 455 -19.10 59.08 -19.05
C LYS A 455 -18.13 58.05 -19.62
N GLN A 456 -17.81 57.05 -18.80
CA GLN A 456 -16.91 55.96 -19.18
C GLN A 456 -17.68 54.73 -19.67
N TYR A 457 -17.24 54.18 -20.79
CA TYR A 457 -17.81 53.00 -21.43
C TYR A 457 -16.71 51.95 -21.64
N VAL A 458 -16.82 50.81 -20.97
CA VAL A 458 -15.83 49.72 -21.07
C VAL A 458 -16.21 48.78 -22.21
N LEU A 459 -15.31 48.60 -23.18
CA LEU A 459 -15.49 47.70 -24.31
C LEU A 459 -14.67 46.43 -24.13
N SER A 460 -15.30 45.28 -24.36
CA SER A 460 -14.64 43.98 -24.31
C SER A 460 -13.63 43.78 -25.45
N ARG A 461 -12.86 42.69 -25.40
CA ARG A 461 -11.94 42.28 -26.47
C ARG A 461 -12.63 42.10 -27.83
N ASN A 462 -13.94 41.81 -27.83
CA ASN A 462 -14.76 41.65 -29.03
C ASN A 462 -15.51 42.93 -29.44
N GLY A 463 -15.27 44.06 -28.76
CA GLY A 463 -15.89 45.37 -29.05
C GLY A 463 -17.26 45.59 -28.42
N GLU A 464 -17.81 44.59 -27.74
CA GLU A 464 -19.10 44.70 -27.05
C GLU A 464 -18.96 45.61 -25.83
N TRP A 465 -19.86 46.58 -25.69
CA TRP A 465 -19.97 47.39 -24.49
C TRP A 465 -20.49 46.55 -23.32
N LEU A 466 -19.68 46.50 -22.28
CA LEU A 466 -20.00 45.88 -21.01
C LEU A 466 -20.75 46.94 -20.19
N SER A 467 -22.08 46.92 -20.26
CA SER A 467 -22.90 47.77 -19.40
C SER A 467 -22.55 47.47 -17.94
N ARG A 468 -22.05 48.48 -17.22
CA ARG A 468 -21.88 48.40 -15.77
C ARG A 468 -23.18 48.72 -15.06
#